data_AF-A0A815J5G5-F1
#
_entry.id   AF-A0A815J5G5-F1
#
_cell.length_a   1.000
_cell.length_b   1.000
_cell.length_c   1.000
_cell.angle_alpha   90.00
_cell.angle_beta   90.00
_cell.angle_gamma   90.00
#
_symmetry.space_group_name_H-M   'P 1'
#
loop_
_entity.id
_entity.type
_entity.pdbx_description
1 polymer ?
#
loop_
_entity_poly.entity_id
_entity_poly.type
_entity_poly.pdbx_seq_one_letter_code
_entity_poly.pdbx_strand_id
1 'polypeptide(L)'
;MNCNRKIVIRWLKRWDETKDLSNRERIGGLRKTTTEQDEIIIGVGRQHVDEGLTSQKIQEQVKGHDINVNARTIRRRLNEAGFRYSKLLQKLLLTEHHQKKRLAWSKSLLNYNWNRVRTTDETVFRLHDVKRLYWQRPGERKVCRKLKYTIKVNA
;
A
#
# COMPACT_ATOMS: atom_id res chain seq x y z
N MET A 1 2.72 -23.93 -41.22
CA MET A 1 2.50 -24.01 -39.77
C MET A 1 3.00 -25.35 -39.26
N ASN A 2 4.04 -25.37 -38.44
CA ASN A 2 4.63 -26.60 -37.92
C ASN A 2 3.95 -26.98 -36.58
N CYS A 3 2.72 -27.51 -36.68
CA CYS A 3 1.89 -27.86 -35.53
C CYS A 3 1.85 -29.38 -35.35
N ASN A 4 2.07 -29.87 -34.13
CA ASN A 4 2.02 -31.31 -33.85
C ASN A 4 0.59 -31.86 -34.06
N ARG A 5 0.43 -32.85 -34.94
CA ARG A 5 -0.87 -33.49 -35.29
C ARG A 5 -1.68 -33.89 -34.05
N LYS A 6 -1.04 -34.36 -32.98
CA LYS A 6 -1.72 -34.76 -31.73
C LYS A 6 -2.41 -33.59 -31.03
N ILE A 7 -1.83 -32.39 -31.10
CA ILE A 7 -2.42 -31.19 -30.49
C ILE A 7 -3.67 -30.77 -31.26
N VAL A 8 -3.61 -30.82 -32.60
CA VAL A 8 -4.75 -30.49 -33.47
C VAL A 8 -5.94 -31.41 -33.22
N ILE A 9 -5.70 -32.73 -33.14
CA ILE A 9 -6.77 -33.71 -32.82
C ILE A 9 -7.37 -33.44 -31.44
N ARG A 10 -6.53 -33.13 -30.43
CA ARG A 10 -7.01 -32.79 -29.08
C ARG A 10 -7.89 -31.53 -29.08
N TRP A 11 -7.54 -30.52 -29.88
CA TRP A 11 -8.34 -29.30 -30.01
C TRP A 11 -9.67 -29.56 -30.70
N LEU A 12 -9.69 -30.34 -31.80
CA LEU A 12 -10.93 -30.71 -32.50
C LEU A 12 -11.88 -31.47 -31.57
N LYS A 13 -11.39 -32.49 -30.86
CA LYS A 13 -12.21 -33.24 -29.89
C LYS A 13 -12.79 -32.34 -28.80
N ARG A 14 -11.97 -31.42 -28.28
CA ARG A 14 -12.42 -30.45 -27.27
C ARG A 14 -13.46 -29.47 -27.83
N TRP A 15 -13.30 -29.06 -29.08
CA TRP A 15 -14.25 -28.18 -29.76
C TRP A 15 -15.61 -28.85 -29.98
N ASP A 16 -15.61 -30.14 -30.33
CA ASP A 16 -16.85 -30.91 -30.47
C ASP A 16 -17.58 -31.09 -29.13
N GLU A 17 -16.83 -31.29 -28.04
CA GLU A 17 -17.40 -31.49 -26.69
C GLU A 17 -17.91 -30.20 -26.04
N THR A 18 -17.11 -29.13 -26.04
CA THR A 18 -17.37 -27.93 -25.23
C THR A 18 -17.55 -26.66 -26.03
N LYS A 19 -17.31 -26.68 -27.36
CA LYS A 19 -17.28 -25.50 -28.25
C LYS A 19 -16.40 -24.36 -27.71
N ASP A 20 -15.40 -24.69 -26.89
CA ASP A 20 -14.48 -23.74 -26.26
C ASP A 20 -13.03 -24.26 -26.28
N LEU A 21 -12.13 -23.46 -26.87
CA LEU A 21 -10.70 -23.72 -26.94
C LEU A 21 -9.88 -22.89 -25.93
N SER A 22 -10.53 -22.08 -25.10
CA SER A 22 -9.87 -21.28 -24.07
C SER A 22 -9.03 -22.15 -23.14
N ASN A 23 -7.91 -21.65 -22.62
CA ASN A 23 -7.13 -22.45 -21.68
C ASN A 23 -7.96 -22.70 -20.41
N ARG A 24 -8.00 -23.96 -19.96
CA ARG A 24 -8.60 -24.28 -18.66
C ARG A 24 -7.79 -23.62 -17.55
N GLU A 25 -8.45 -23.20 -16.48
CA GLU A 25 -7.76 -22.74 -15.28
C GLU A 25 -6.85 -23.86 -14.77
N ARG A 26 -5.58 -23.53 -14.58
CA ARG A 26 -4.62 -24.46 -13.99
C ARG A 26 -4.79 -24.39 -12.49
N ILE A 27 -4.95 -25.55 -11.86
CA ILE A 27 -4.92 -25.67 -10.41
C ILE A 27 -3.48 -25.34 -9.99
N GLY A 28 -3.28 -24.17 -9.39
CA GLY A 28 -1.98 -23.76 -8.87
C GLY A 28 -1.50 -24.66 -7.73
N GLY A 29 -0.29 -24.40 -7.24
CA GLY A 29 0.22 -25.10 -6.06
C GLY A 29 -0.65 -24.86 -4.82
N LEU A 30 -0.79 -25.90 -3.99
CA LEU A 30 -1.51 -25.82 -2.71
C LEU A 30 -0.96 -24.70 -1.83
N ARG A 31 -1.86 -24.03 -1.10
CA ARG A 31 -1.50 -22.98 -0.16
C ARG A 31 -0.81 -23.59 1.06
N LYS A 32 0.19 -22.88 1.58
CA LYS A 32 0.88 -23.23 2.84
C LYS A 32 0.13 -22.77 4.10
N THR A 33 -0.93 -21.99 3.94
CA THR A 33 -1.73 -21.46 5.05
C THR A 33 -3.20 -21.81 4.85
N THR A 34 -3.89 -21.99 5.97
CA THR A 34 -5.35 -22.12 6.04
C THR A 34 -6.01 -20.73 6.08
N THR A 35 -7.32 -20.69 5.89
CA THR A 35 -8.10 -19.44 5.96
C THR A 35 -8.02 -18.80 7.34
N GLU A 36 -8.11 -19.59 8.41
CA GLU A 36 -8.00 -19.11 9.79
C GLU A 36 -6.63 -18.47 10.07
N GLN A 37 -5.56 -19.08 9.56
CA GLN A 37 -4.21 -18.51 9.69
C GLN A 37 -4.08 -17.19 8.92
N ASP A 38 -4.67 -17.11 7.73
CA ASP A 38 -4.70 -15.88 6.93
C ASP A 38 -5.46 -14.77 7.69
N GLU A 39 -6.57 -15.08 8.36
CA GLU A 39 -7.32 -14.15 9.20
C GLU A 39 -6.52 -13.62 10.39
N ILE A 40 -5.78 -14.50 11.09
CA ILE A 40 -4.89 -14.09 12.18
C ILE A 40 -3.79 -13.15 11.66
N ILE A 41 -3.16 -13.49 10.53
CA ILE A 41 -2.13 -12.65 9.90
C ILE A 41 -2.69 -11.26 9.56
N ILE A 42 -3.90 -11.21 8.99
CA ILE A 42 -4.58 -9.97 8.63
C ILE A 42 -4.95 -9.19 9.90
N GLY A 43 -5.42 -9.87 10.95
CA GLY A 43 -5.76 -9.29 12.24
C GLY A 43 -4.58 -8.58 12.90
N VAL A 44 -3.44 -9.26 13.00
CA VAL A 44 -2.17 -8.68 13.52
C VAL A 44 -1.74 -7.50 12.66
N GLY A 45 -1.78 -7.64 11.33
CA GLY A 45 -1.45 -6.56 10.40
C GLY A 45 -2.35 -5.32 10.59
N ARG A 46 -3.62 -5.51 10.96
CA ARG A 46 -4.60 -4.45 11.21
C ARG A 46 -4.45 -3.80 12.59
N GLN A 47 -4.17 -4.58 13.63
CA GLN A 47 -4.00 -4.07 14.99
C GLN A 47 -2.75 -3.18 15.10
N HIS A 48 -1.66 -3.57 14.46
CA HIS A 48 -0.37 -2.87 14.56
C HIS A 48 -0.07 -1.94 13.37
N VAL A 49 -1.10 -1.46 12.67
CA VAL A 49 -0.95 -0.46 11.60
C VAL A 49 -0.22 0.77 12.11
N ASP A 50 -0.43 1.14 13.37
CA ASP A 50 0.12 2.36 13.97
C ASP A 50 1.62 2.26 14.30
N GLU A 51 2.12 1.05 14.51
CA GLU A 51 3.52 0.80 14.87
C GLU A 51 4.42 0.76 13.64
N GLY A 52 3.86 0.46 12.46
CA GLY A 52 4.63 0.33 11.22
C GLY A 52 5.47 -0.94 11.18
N LEU A 53 4.89 -2.04 11.66
CA LEU A 53 5.57 -3.33 11.66
C LEU A 53 5.93 -3.78 10.24
N THR A 54 7.14 -4.33 10.10
CA THR A 54 7.57 -5.01 8.88
C THR A 54 6.94 -6.40 8.84
N SER A 55 6.92 -7.05 7.67
CA SER A 55 6.46 -8.44 7.57
C SER A 55 7.26 -9.41 8.45
N GLN A 56 8.52 -9.10 8.78
CA GLN A 56 9.34 -9.88 9.71
C GLN A 56 8.84 -9.75 11.15
N LYS A 57 8.54 -8.53 11.60
CA LYS A 57 7.95 -8.33 12.92
C LYS A 57 6.56 -8.99 13.03
N ILE A 58 5.74 -8.89 11.99
CA ILE A 58 4.46 -9.60 11.94
C ILE A 58 4.67 -11.12 12.01
N GLN A 59 5.73 -11.65 11.37
CA GLN A 59 6.09 -13.06 11.49
C GLN A 59 6.38 -13.45 12.94
N GLU A 60 7.17 -12.65 13.65
CA GLU A 60 7.49 -12.90 15.06
C GLU A 60 6.24 -12.90 15.94
N GLN A 61 5.30 -11.96 15.71
CA GLN A 61 4.04 -11.91 16.44
C GLN A 61 3.16 -13.15 16.15
N VAL A 62 3.06 -13.51 14.89
CA VAL A 62 2.18 -14.61 14.43
C VAL A 62 2.74 -15.99 14.79
N LYS A 63 4.05 -16.12 15.05
CA LYS A 63 4.63 -17.35 15.64
C LYS A 63 4.02 -17.73 16.98
N GLY A 64 3.55 -16.76 17.78
CA GLY A 64 2.85 -17.03 19.03
C GLY A 64 1.51 -17.76 18.87
N HIS A 65 0.96 -17.77 17.65
CA HIS A 65 -0.27 -18.46 17.28
C HIS A 65 -0.01 -19.81 16.56
N ASP A 66 1.19 -20.37 16.69
CA ASP A 66 1.63 -21.62 16.03
C ASP A 66 1.64 -21.54 14.48
N ILE A 67 1.77 -20.33 13.94
CA ILE A 67 1.81 -20.10 12.49
C ILE A 67 3.27 -19.90 12.06
N ASN A 68 3.91 -20.97 11.59
CA ASN A 68 5.29 -20.92 11.11
C ASN A 68 5.37 -20.68 9.59
N VAL A 69 5.26 -19.41 9.19
CA VAL A 69 5.35 -19.00 7.78
C VAL A 69 6.44 -17.98 7.56
N ASN A 70 7.01 -17.94 6.35
CA ASN A 70 7.99 -16.91 5.98
C ASN A 70 7.32 -15.52 5.88
N ALA A 71 8.04 -14.46 6.26
CA ALA A 71 7.65 -13.06 6.03
C ALA A 71 7.17 -12.76 4.58
N ARG A 72 7.68 -13.46 3.56
CA ARG A 72 7.18 -13.34 2.17
C ARG A 72 5.76 -13.86 2.01
N THR A 73 5.40 -14.94 2.69
CA THR A 73 4.03 -15.49 2.71
C THR A 73 3.09 -14.49 3.39
N ILE A 74 3.49 -13.94 4.54
CA ILE A 74 2.73 -12.91 5.26
C ILE A 74 2.46 -11.71 4.36
N ARG A 75 3.49 -11.19 3.69
CA ARG A 75 3.36 -10.09 2.73
C ARG A 75 2.33 -10.41 1.64
N ARG A 76 2.37 -11.62 1.10
CA ARG A 76 1.42 -12.06 0.07
C ARG A 76 0.00 -12.07 0.62
N ARG A 77 -0.23 -12.58 1.83
CA ARG A 77 -1.56 -12.58 2.48
C ARG A 77 -2.09 -11.18 2.73
N LEU A 78 -1.25 -10.29 3.22
CA LEU A 78 -1.61 -8.88 3.41
C LEU A 78 -1.98 -8.23 2.06
N ASN A 79 -1.22 -8.48 1.00
CA ASN A 79 -1.53 -7.96 -0.34
C ASN A 79 -2.84 -8.54 -0.91
N GLU A 80 -3.06 -9.86 -0.77
CA GLU A 80 -4.31 -10.53 -1.16
C GLU A 80 -5.52 -9.94 -0.41
N ALA A 81 -5.33 -9.55 0.86
CA ALA A 81 -6.33 -8.86 1.68
C ALA A 81 -6.44 -7.35 1.41
N GLY A 82 -5.75 -6.83 0.39
CA GLY A 82 -5.83 -5.43 -0.05
C GLY A 82 -4.93 -4.44 0.69
N PHE A 83 -4.06 -4.89 1.59
CA PHE A 83 -3.09 -4.01 2.25
C PHE A 83 -1.93 -3.66 1.32
N ARG A 84 -1.35 -2.47 1.53
CA ARG A 84 -0.14 -2.00 0.84
C ARG A 84 0.84 -1.42 1.85
N TYR A 85 2.12 -1.76 1.68
CA TYR A 85 3.20 -1.20 2.49
C TYR A 85 3.59 0.18 1.95
N SER A 86 3.14 1.25 2.61
CA SER A 86 3.26 2.62 2.08
C SER A 86 3.51 3.66 3.18
N LYS A 87 3.94 4.87 2.80
CA LYS A 87 4.11 5.99 3.73
C LYS A 87 2.76 6.49 4.25
N LEU A 88 2.75 7.03 5.47
CA LEU A 88 1.59 7.77 5.98
C LEU A 88 1.32 9.03 5.14
N LEU A 89 0.07 9.49 5.15
CA LEU A 89 -0.29 10.75 4.51
C LEU A 89 0.19 11.91 5.38
N GLN A 90 1.23 12.62 4.93
CA GLN A 90 1.75 13.77 5.66
C GLN A 90 0.91 15.01 5.36
N LYS A 91 0.44 15.70 6.41
CA LYS A 91 -0.25 16.99 6.31
C LYS A 91 0.39 17.99 7.27
N LEU A 92 0.26 19.27 6.98
CA LEU A 92 0.65 20.29 7.95
C LEU A 92 -0.31 20.28 9.14
N LEU A 93 0.24 20.40 10.34
CA LEU A 93 -0.53 20.64 11.55
C LEU A 93 -0.97 22.11 11.55
N LEU A 94 -2.27 22.34 11.36
CA LEU A 94 -2.86 23.68 11.31
C LEU A 94 -3.78 23.88 12.50
N THR A 95 -3.56 24.96 13.23
CA THR A 95 -4.52 25.46 14.23
C THR A 95 -5.75 26.03 13.52
N GLU A 96 -6.85 26.21 14.25
CA GLU A 96 -8.06 26.85 13.70
C GLU A 96 -7.76 28.25 13.14
N HIS A 97 -6.91 29.01 13.84
CA HIS A 97 -6.43 30.32 13.38
C HIS A 97 -5.72 30.24 12.03
N HIS A 98 -4.82 29.26 11.86
CA HIS A 98 -4.13 29.05 10.58
C HIS A 98 -5.12 28.71 9.47
N GLN A 99 -6.14 27.89 9.76
CA GLN A 99 -7.16 27.51 8.79
C GLN A 99 -8.00 28.72 8.34
N LYS A 100 -8.48 29.54 9.29
CA LYS A 100 -9.23 30.78 9.00
C LYS A 100 -8.42 31.75 8.14
N LYS A 101 -7.15 32.01 8.52
CA LYS A 101 -6.27 32.90 7.75
C LYS A 101 -6.01 32.39 6.34
N ARG A 102 -5.72 31.09 6.18
CA ARG A 102 -5.50 30.49 4.86
C ARG A 102 -6.75 30.56 3.98
N LEU A 103 -7.92 30.29 4.55
CA LEU A 103 -9.19 30.37 3.82
C LEU A 103 -9.53 31.82 3.41
N ALA A 104 -9.32 32.79 4.31
CA ALA A 104 -9.54 34.20 3.99
C ALA A 104 -8.59 34.66 2.87
N TRP A 105 -7.30 34.30 2.97
CA TRP A 105 -6.29 34.60 1.95
C TRP A 105 -6.59 33.95 0.60
N SER A 106 -7.03 32.68 0.59
CA SER A 106 -7.39 32.01 -0.67
C SER A 106 -8.62 32.65 -1.32
N LYS A 107 -9.61 33.08 -0.52
CA LYS A 107 -10.78 33.79 -1.01
C LYS A 107 -10.43 35.17 -1.58
N SER A 108 -9.56 35.93 -0.92
CA SER A 108 -9.15 37.26 -1.41
C SER A 108 -8.38 37.20 -2.74
N LEU A 109 -7.79 36.05 -3.07
CA LEU A 109 -6.99 35.86 -4.27
C LEU A 109 -7.71 35.09 -5.39
N LEU A 110 -8.99 34.79 -5.26
CA LEU A 110 -9.73 33.98 -6.23
C LEU A 110 -9.67 34.54 -7.66
N ASN A 111 -9.71 35.88 -7.78
CA ASN A 111 -9.65 36.60 -9.07
C ASN A 111 -8.30 37.32 -9.29
N TYR A 112 -7.25 36.91 -8.57
CA TYR A 112 -5.96 37.58 -8.66
C TYR A 112 -5.22 37.21 -9.96
N ASN A 113 -4.58 38.20 -10.58
CA ASN A 113 -3.78 37.98 -11.79
C ASN A 113 -2.37 37.49 -11.44
N TRP A 114 -2.14 36.19 -11.59
CA TRP A 114 -0.87 35.54 -11.24
C TRP A 114 0.26 35.78 -12.26
N ASN A 115 -0.02 36.33 -13.45
CA ASN A 115 0.99 36.48 -14.52
C ASN A 115 2.15 37.42 -14.17
N ARG A 116 2.01 38.25 -13.14
CA ARG A 116 3.05 39.19 -12.67
C ARG A 116 3.76 38.72 -11.40
N VAL A 117 3.40 37.56 -10.86
CA VAL A 117 3.97 37.06 -9.60
C VAL A 117 5.19 36.20 -9.89
N ARG A 118 6.31 36.53 -9.24
CA ARG A 118 7.48 35.65 -9.15
C ARG A 118 7.58 35.15 -7.72
N THR A 119 7.65 33.84 -7.54
CA THR A 119 7.78 33.21 -6.23
C THR A 119 9.17 32.63 -6.06
N THR A 120 9.76 32.81 -4.88
CA THR A 120 11.03 32.21 -4.46
C THR A 120 10.80 31.45 -3.16
N ASP A 121 11.41 30.28 -3.02
CA ASP A 121 11.43 29.52 -1.76
C ASP A 121 12.81 28.86 -1.61
N GLU A 122 13.21 28.62 -0.36
CA GLU A 122 14.45 27.94 -0.03
C GLU A 122 14.14 26.50 0.39
N THR A 123 14.97 25.56 -0.03
CA THR A 123 14.82 24.16 0.36
C THR A 123 16.14 23.55 0.80
N VAL A 124 16.06 22.68 1.81
CA VAL A 124 17.21 21.95 2.33
C VAL A 124 17.23 20.56 1.72
N PHE A 125 18.29 20.25 0.96
CA PHE A 125 18.51 18.92 0.42
C PHE A 125 19.22 18.03 1.44
N ARG A 126 18.72 16.81 1.64
CA ARG A 126 19.36 15.79 2.47
C ARG A 126 19.67 14.56 1.62
N LEU A 127 20.87 14.00 1.79
CA LEU A 127 21.32 12.83 1.03
C LEU A 127 20.62 11.52 1.45
N HIS A 128 20.22 11.43 2.73
CA HIS A 128 19.60 10.24 3.28
C HIS A 128 18.29 10.59 4.00
N ASP A 129 17.25 9.80 3.75
CA ASP A 129 15.96 9.87 4.43
C ASP A 129 15.58 8.49 4.96
N VAL A 130 15.19 8.41 6.22
CA VAL A 130 14.73 7.16 6.82
C VAL A 130 13.28 6.95 6.44
N LYS A 131 13.04 6.01 5.52
CA LYS A 131 11.68 5.69 5.05
C LYS A 131 10.98 4.78 6.06
N ARG A 132 10.09 5.36 6.86
CA ARG A 132 9.13 4.58 7.66
C ARG A 132 7.87 4.28 6.86
N LEU A 133 7.53 2.99 6.77
CA LEU A 133 6.42 2.46 5.99
C LEU A 133 5.49 1.64 6.87
N TYR A 134 4.23 1.53 6.44
CA TYR A 134 3.14 0.99 7.22
C TYR A 134 2.25 0.12 6.32
N TRP A 135 1.76 -1.00 6.84
CA TRP A 135 0.74 -1.80 6.18
C TRP A 135 -0.61 -1.11 6.32
N GLN A 136 -1.21 -0.67 5.22
CA GLN A 136 -2.47 0.07 5.23
C GLN A 136 -3.24 -0.17 3.94
N ARG A 137 -4.56 -0.09 3.99
CA ARG A 137 -5.39 -0.19 2.79
C ARG A 137 -5.35 1.12 1.98
N PRO A 138 -5.45 1.05 0.65
CA PRO A 138 -5.71 2.24 -0.16
C PRO A 138 -6.98 2.96 0.34
N GLY A 139 -6.93 4.29 0.50
CA GLY A 139 -8.04 5.09 1.03
C GLY A 139 -8.03 5.28 2.55
N GLU A 140 -7.61 4.28 3.31
CA GLU A 140 -7.55 4.32 4.78
C GLU A 140 -6.18 4.79 5.30
N ARG A 141 -5.48 5.63 4.53
CA ARG A 141 -4.12 6.04 4.90
C ARG A 141 -4.14 6.93 6.13
N LYS A 142 -3.43 6.50 7.19
CA LYS A 142 -3.34 7.29 8.42
C LYS A 142 -2.63 8.62 8.12
N VAL A 143 -3.23 9.70 8.63
CA VAL A 143 -2.75 11.06 8.45
C VAL A 143 -1.78 11.40 9.58
N CYS A 144 -0.54 11.70 9.23
CA CYS A 144 0.44 12.26 10.15
C CYS A 144 0.49 13.78 9.97
N ARG A 145 -0.02 14.52 10.95
CA ARG A 145 0.07 15.98 10.95
C ARG A 145 1.40 16.43 11.56
N LYS A 146 2.20 17.19 10.83
CA LYS A 146 3.52 17.69 11.26
C LYS A 146 3.58 19.21 11.18
N LEU A 147 4.31 19.82 12.11
CA LEU A 147 4.68 21.23 12.00
C LEU A 147 5.63 21.41 10.80
N LYS A 148 5.49 22.53 10.06
CA LYS A 148 6.37 22.83 8.91
C LYS A 148 7.83 22.94 9.34
N TYR A 149 8.05 23.60 10.48
CA TYR A 149 9.34 23.79 11.11
C TYR A 149 9.32 23.09 12.46
N THR A 150 10.34 22.29 12.73
CA THR A 150 10.59 21.77 14.08
C THR A 150 11.00 22.92 14.98
N ILE A 151 10.60 22.87 16.25
CA ILE A 151 11.12 23.80 17.26
C ILE A 151 12.65 23.67 17.24
N LYS A 152 13.35 24.79 17.06
CA LYS A 152 14.80 24.82 17.20
C LYS A 152 15.10 24.48 18.66
N VAL A 153 15.64 23.30 18.90
CA VAL A 153 16.20 22.95 20.21
C VAL A 153 17.59 23.54 20.21
N ASN A 154 17.80 24.61 20.97
CA ASN A 154 19.14 25.07 21.27
C ASN A 154 19.69 24.11 22.33
N ALA A 155 20.66 23.29 21.93
CA ALA A 155 21.46 22.49 22.86
C ALA A 155 22.53 23.36 23.51
#